data_AF-T0V9C8-F1
#
_entry.id   AF-T0V9C8-F1
#
_cell.length_a   1.000
_cell.length_b   1.000
_cell.length_c   1.000
_cell.angle_alpha   90.00
_cell.angle_beta   90.00
_cell.angle_gamma   90.00
#
_symmetry.space_group_name_H-M   'P 1'
#
loop_
_entity.id
_entity.type
_entity.pdbx_description
1 polymer ?
#
loop_
_entity_poly.entity_id
_entity_poly.type
_entity_poly.pdbx_seq_one_letter_code
_entity_poly.pdbx_strand_id
1 'polypeptide(L)'
;MIKVEIKKGRIQDAAAILSVMEDVYTHSPWKLEQIQADLEQASSTYFIALDEERQVLGFVAIQETLYEAEILQIAVKRAFQGRGLAQQLLAQLPDQKEIFLEVRVSNQPAQGLYKKMHFEEIARRKNYYHDPIEDAVIMKRNPNER
;
A
#
# COMPACT_ATOMS: atom_id res chain seq x y z
N MET A 1 10.46 -16.70 2.06
CA MET A 1 10.02 -15.43 1.43
C MET A 1 10.66 -15.36 0.06
N ILE A 2 9.93 -14.91 -0.96
CA ILE A 2 10.55 -14.64 -2.26
C ILE A 2 11.53 -13.48 -2.12
N LYS A 3 12.69 -13.59 -2.78
CA LYS A 3 13.70 -12.54 -2.79
C LYS A 3 13.30 -11.52 -3.85
N VAL A 4 13.20 -10.26 -3.44
CA VAL A 4 12.93 -9.11 -4.31
C VAL A 4 13.85 -7.97 -3.93
N GLU A 5 14.11 -7.08 -4.88
CA GLU A 5 14.68 -5.78 -4.60
C GLU A 5 13.54 -4.82 -4.28
N ILE A 6 13.62 -4.11 -3.14
CA ILE A 6 12.72 -2.99 -2.86
C ILE A 6 13.47 -1.68 -3.12
N LYS A 7 12.88 -0.81 -3.93
CA LYS A 7 13.43 0.53 -4.20
C LYS A 7 12.34 1.60 -4.20
N LYS A 8 12.75 2.87 -4.14
CA LYS A 8 11.84 3.99 -4.35
C LYS A 8 11.34 4.00 -5.80
N GLY A 9 10.02 4.09 -5.97
CA GLY A 9 9.37 4.26 -7.26
C GLY A 9 9.59 5.67 -7.81
N ARG A 10 9.57 5.79 -9.13
CA ARG A 10 9.68 7.07 -9.86
C ARG A 10 8.57 7.17 -10.89
N ILE A 11 8.40 8.34 -11.49
CA ILE A 11 7.39 8.57 -12.53
C ILE A 11 7.47 7.56 -13.71
N GLN A 12 8.67 7.06 -14.04
CA GLN A 12 8.83 6.04 -15.09
C GLN A 12 8.23 4.68 -14.71
N ASP A 13 8.03 4.42 -13.42
CA ASP A 13 7.45 3.18 -12.91
C ASP A 13 5.90 3.24 -12.86
N ALA A 14 5.28 4.40 -13.16
CA ALA A 14 3.83 4.61 -13.03
C ALA A 14 2.99 3.60 -13.84
N ALA A 15 3.40 3.28 -15.06
CA ALA A 15 2.70 2.29 -15.89
C ALA A 15 2.81 0.87 -15.30
N ALA A 16 3.95 0.53 -14.68
CA ALA A 16 4.13 -0.76 -14.03
C ALA A 16 3.32 -0.85 -12.73
N ILE A 17 3.22 0.24 -11.97
CA ILE A 17 2.34 0.35 -10.78
C ILE A 17 0.87 0.19 -11.18
N LEU A 18 0.44 0.86 -12.26
CA LEU A 18 -0.92 0.69 -12.79
C LEU A 18 -1.19 -0.76 -13.16
N SER A 19 -0.25 -1.44 -13.84
CA SER A 19 -0.38 -2.85 -14.19
C SER A 19 -0.55 -3.76 -12.96
N VAL A 20 0.09 -3.44 -11.83
CA VAL A 20 -0.16 -4.16 -10.57
C VAL A 20 -1.59 -3.92 -10.07
N MET A 21 -2.09 -2.69 -10.12
CA MET A 21 -3.46 -2.38 -9.69
C MET A 21 -4.51 -3.06 -10.57
N GLU A 22 -4.33 -3.06 -11.88
CA GLU A 22 -5.21 -3.75 -12.83
C GLU A 22 -5.19 -5.26 -12.64
N ASP A 23 -4.05 -5.83 -12.23
CA ASP A 23 -3.96 -7.26 -11.88
C ASP A 23 -4.66 -7.59 -10.55
N VAL A 24 -4.87 -6.63 -9.65
CA VAL A 24 -5.43 -6.87 -8.30
C VAL A 24 -6.89 -6.45 -8.17
N TYR A 25 -7.30 -5.37 -8.82
CA TYR A 25 -8.64 -4.81 -8.70
C TYR A 25 -9.43 -5.03 -9.98
N THR A 26 -10.72 -5.37 -9.86
CA THR A 26 -11.62 -5.47 -11.02
C THR A 26 -11.72 -4.13 -11.74
N HIS A 27 -11.72 -3.03 -10.97
CA HIS A 27 -11.58 -1.67 -11.45
C HIS A 27 -10.46 -1.01 -10.67
N SER A 28 -9.40 -0.58 -11.37
CA SER A 28 -8.31 0.13 -10.72
C SER A 28 -8.87 1.39 -10.02
N PRO A 29 -8.54 1.62 -8.74
CA PRO A 29 -9.02 2.80 -8.03
C PRO A 29 -8.44 4.08 -8.64
N TRP A 30 -7.24 4.02 -9.21
CA TRP A 30 -6.51 5.15 -9.78
C TRP A 30 -6.17 4.90 -11.25
N LYS A 31 -6.18 5.98 -12.03
CA LYS A 31 -5.72 6.03 -13.43
C LYS A 31 -4.23 6.37 -13.51
N LEU A 32 -3.63 6.15 -14.69
CA LEU A 32 -2.21 6.42 -14.93
C LEU A 32 -1.84 7.86 -14.55
N GLU A 33 -2.66 8.83 -14.95
CA GLU A 33 -2.41 10.25 -14.73
C GLU A 33 -2.46 10.61 -13.24
N GLN A 34 -3.31 9.92 -12.46
CA GLN A 34 -3.39 10.12 -11.01
C GLN A 34 -2.14 9.58 -10.31
N ILE A 35 -1.65 8.41 -10.73
CA ILE A 35 -0.40 7.83 -10.20
C ILE A 35 0.78 8.74 -10.54
N GLN A 36 0.86 9.24 -11.78
CA GLN A 36 1.91 10.16 -12.21
C GLN A 36 1.89 11.45 -11.40
N ALA A 37 0.72 12.07 -11.25
CA ALA A 37 0.56 13.31 -10.49
C ALA A 37 0.91 13.11 -9.01
N ASP A 38 0.56 11.96 -8.41
CA ASP A 38 0.91 11.67 -7.02
C ASP A 38 2.42 11.39 -6.84
N LEU A 39 3.05 10.66 -7.77
CA LEU A 39 4.51 10.42 -7.77
C LEU A 39 5.35 11.71 -7.85
N GLU A 40 4.78 12.80 -8.38
CA GLU A 40 5.44 14.11 -8.46
C GLU A 40 5.29 14.94 -7.17
N GLN A 41 4.39 14.55 -6.26
CA GLN A 41 4.21 15.26 -4.99
C GLN A 41 5.39 15.01 -4.06
N ALA A 42 5.93 16.07 -3.48
CA ALA A 42 7.05 15.99 -2.54
C ALA A 42 6.73 15.21 -1.25
N SER A 43 5.45 15.14 -0.88
CA SER A 43 4.96 14.39 0.28
C SER A 43 4.68 12.92 -0.01
N SER A 44 4.69 12.50 -1.28
CA SER A 44 4.32 11.12 -1.66
C SER A 44 5.57 10.28 -1.91
N THR A 45 5.64 9.12 -1.25
CA THR A 45 6.72 8.14 -1.42
C THR A 45 6.13 6.82 -1.90
N TYR A 46 6.71 6.27 -2.96
CA TYR A 46 6.40 4.92 -3.44
C TYR A 46 7.56 3.99 -3.18
N PHE A 47 7.27 2.78 -2.70
CA PHE A 47 8.21 1.68 -2.73
C PHE A 47 7.68 0.59 -3.65
N ILE A 48 8.52 0.10 -4.55
CA ILE A 48 8.19 -0.97 -5.51
C ILE A 48 9.06 -2.19 -5.27
N ALA A 49 8.45 -3.38 -5.40
CA ALA A 49 9.11 -4.67 -5.31
C ALA A 49 9.42 -5.21 -6.71
N LEU A 50 10.69 -5.48 -6.98
CA LEU A 50 11.20 -5.97 -8.26
C LEU A 50 11.72 -7.40 -8.14
N ASP A 51 11.41 -8.24 -9.12
CA ASP A 51 12.08 -9.53 -9.28
C ASP A 51 13.45 -9.39 -9.98
N GLU A 52 14.11 -10.53 -10.22
CA GLU A 52 15.43 -10.61 -10.87
C GLU A 52 15.41 -10.08 -12.31
N GLU A 53 14.25 -10.09 -12.96
CA GLU A 53 14.02 -9.60 -14.33
C GLU A 53 13.61 -8.12 -14.36
N ARG A 54 13.60 -7.44 -13.19
CA ARG A 54 13.16 -6.05 -12.99
C ARG A 54 11.68 -5.81 -13.28
N GLN A 55 10.84 -6.83 -13.14
CA GLN A 55 9.39 -6.64 -13.20
C GLN A 55 8.86 -6.18 -11.84
N VAL A 56 7.96 -5.19 -11.86
CA VAL A 56 7.25 -4.76 -10.65
C VAL A 56 6.21 -5.82 -10.27
N LEU A 57 6.40 -6.41 -9.09
CA LEU A 57 5.51 -7.42 -8.51
C LEU A 57 4.50 -6.84 -7.53
N GLY A 58 4.80 -5.67 -6.97
CA GLY A 58 3.96 -5.01 -5.97
C GLY A 58 4.51 -3.65 -5.60
N PHE A 59 3.69 -2.86 -4.91
CA PHE A 59 4.08 -1.54 -4.42
C PHE A 59 3.34 -1.18 -3.14
N VAL A 60 3.87 -0.19 -2.43
CA VAL A 60 3.16 0.59 -1.42
C VAL A 60 3.38 2.07 -1.71
N ALA A 61 2.29 2.84 -1.69
CA ALA A 61 2.27 4.28 -1.82
C ALA A 61 1.89 4.89 -0.48
N ILE A 62 2.69 5.84 0.00
CA ILE A 62 2.39 6.59 1.20
C ILE A 62 2.44 8.09 0.94
N GLN A 63 1.64 8.84 1.68
CA GLN A 63 1.77 10.28 1.81
C GLN A 63 2.23 10.62 3.22
N GLU A 64 3.19 11.53 3.34
CA GLU A 64 3.86 11.86 4.60
C GLU A 64 3.68 13.34 4.94
N THR A 65 3.41 13.60 6.22
CA THR A 65 3.55 14.92 6.85
C THR A 65 4.80 14.92 7.74
N LEU A 66 4.99 15.96 8.58
CA LEU A 66 6.11 15.97 9.52
C LEU A 66 6.00 14.84 10.56
N TYR A 67 4.80 14.53 11.04
CA TYR A 67 4.57 13.62 12.17
C TYR A 67 3.90 12.29 11.80
N GLU A 68 3.19 12.27 10.67
CA GLU A 68 2.32 11.16 10.30
C GLU A 68 2.62 10.69 8.88
N ALA A 69 2.23 9.45 8.58
CA ALA A 69 2.15 8.90 7.24
C ALA A 69 0.80 8.21 7.03
N GLU A 70 0.32 8.19 5.80
CA GLU A 70 -0.90 7.48 5.40
C GLU A 70 -0.56 6.50 4.29
N ILE A 71 -0.98 5.25 4.42
CA ILE A 71 -0.89 4.28 3.32
C ILE A 71 -2.06 4.52 2.37
N LEU A 72 -1.76 5.11 1.22
CA LEU A 72 -2.76 5.39 0.19
C LEU A 72 -3.17 4.14 -0.58
N GLN A 73 -2.18 3.31 -0.93
CA GLN A 73 -2.36 2.07 -1.68
C GLN A 73 -1.26 1.07 -1.34
N ILE A 74 -1.63 -0.20 -1.27
CA ILE A 74 -0.68 -1.32 -1.27
C ILE A 74 -1.28 -2.45 -2.09
N ALA A 75 -0.48 -2.96 -3.03
CA ALA A 75 -0.93 -4.05 -3.89
C ALA A 75 0.25 -4.95 -4.26
N VAL A 76 -0.03 -6.24 -4.40
CA VAL A 76 0.90 -7.25 -4.89
C VAL A 76 0.16 -8.07 -5.92
N LYS A 77 0.77 -8.30 -7.09
CA LYS A 77 0.21 -9.11 -8.17
C LYS A 77 -0.30 -10.45 -7.63
N ARG A 78 -1.49 -10.88 -8.05
CA ARG A 78 -2.22 -12.07 -7.58
C ARG A 78 -1.34 -13.32 -7.52
N ALA A 79 -0.54 -13.57 -8.56
CA ALA A 79 0.37 -14.72 -8.64
C ALA A 79 1.44 -14.76 -7.54
N PHE A 80 1.75 -13.62 -6.92
CA PHE A 80 2.81 -13.45 -5.92
C PHE A 80 2.29 -13.12 -4.51
N GLN A 81 0.96 -13.08 -4.31
CA GLN A 81 0.35 -12.92 -3.00
C GLN A 81 0.64 -14.12 -2.09
N GLY A 82 0.59 -13.91 -0.76
CA GLY A 82 0.88 -14.96 0.22
C GLY A 82 2.36 -15.33 0.37
N ARG A 83 3.27 -14.65 -0.35
CA ARG A 83 4.73 -14.94 -0.36
C ARG A 83 5.58 -13.97 0.48
N GLY A 84 4.93 -13.12 1.28
CA GLY A 84 5.57 -12.14 2.16
C GLY A 84 5.96 -10.81 1.50
N LEU A 85 5.56 -10.55 0.24
CA LEU A 85 5.93 -9.31 -0.46
C LEU A 85 5.33 -8.05 0.18
N ALA A 86 4.06 -8.10 0.57
CA ALA A 86 3.42 -6.96 1.23
C ALA A 86 4.09 -6.64 2.58
N GLN A 87 4.59 -7.64 3.31
CA GLN A 87 5.37 -7.43 4.54
C GLN A 87 6.70 -6.73 4.25
N GLN A 88 7.41 -7.14 3.19
CA GLN A 88 8.66 -6.49 2.78
C GLN A 88 8.46 -5.03 2.34
N LEU A 89 7.33 -4.74 1.68
CA LEU A 89 6.93 -3.38 1.31
C LEU A 89 6.59 -2.54 2.55
N LEU A 90 5.78 -3.07 3.48
CA LEU A 90 5.43 -2.40 4.73
C LEU A 90 6.65 -2.17 5.64
N ALA A 91 7.69 -3.00 5.55
CA ALA A 91 8.94 -2.79 6.29
C ALA A 91 9.72 -1.54 5.84
N GLN A 92 9.40 -0.95 4.67
CA GLN A 92 10.00 0.30 4.21
C GLN A 92 9.38 1.54 4.82
N LEU A 93 8.25 1.40 5.50
CA LEU A 93 7.55 2.51 6.09
C LEU A 93 8.39 3.20 7.18
N PRO A 94 8.24 4.54 7.32
CA PRO A 94 8.97 5.31 8.31
C PRO A 94 8.66 4.79 9.72
N ASP A 95 9.70 4.68 10.54
CA ASP A 95 9.57 4.09 11.87
C ASP A 95 9.15 5.13 12.93
N GLN A 96 9.55 6.39 12.75
CA GLN A 96 9.34 7.45 13.75
C GLN A 96 8.01 8.21 13.60
N LYS A 97 7.08 7.70 12.78
CA LYS A 97 5.80 8.36 12.49
C LYS A 97 4.63 7.48 12.91
N GLU A 98 3.53 8.12 13.29
CA GLU A 98 2.25 7.42 13.30
C GLU A 98 1.85 7.10 11.86
N ILE A 99 1.38 5.88 11.61
CA ILE A 99 0.96 5.46 10.27
C ILE A 99 -0.50 5.06 10.29
N PHE A 100 -1.27 5.67 9.41
CA PHE A 100 -2.69 5.40 9.24
C PHE A 100 -2.97 4.67 7.93
N LEU A 101 -4.08 3.93 7.92
CA LEU A 101 -4.65 3.35 6.71
C LEU A 101 -6.15 3.11 6.88
N GLU A 102 -6.85 3.08 5.75
CA GLU A 102 -8.20 2.54 5.64
C GLU A 102 -8.21 1.21 4.88
N VAL A 103 -8.98 0.26 5.41
CA VAL A 103 -9.17 -1.05 4.76
C VAL A 103 -10.62 -1.48 4.84
N ARG A 104 -11.14 -2.02 3.73
CA ARG A 104 -12.48 -2.62 3.66
C ARG A 104 -12.70 -3.64 4.78
N VAL A 105 -13.86 -3.60 5.43
CA VAL A 105 -14.21 -4.55 6.50
C VAL A 105 -14.18 -6.01 6.02
N SER A 106 -14.47 -6.27 4.74
CA SER A 106 -14.39 -7.60 4.13
C SER A 106 -12.96 -8.08 3.85
N ASN A 107 -11.98 -7.19 3.78
CA ASN A 107 -10.59 -7.55 3.44
C ASN A 107 -9.82 -8.07 4.68
N GLN A 108 -10.30 -9.21 5.19
CA GLN A 108 -9.71 -9.91 6.33
C GLN A 108 -8.23 -10.30 6.13
N PRO A 109 -7.77 -10.72 4.92
CA PRO A 109 -6.36 -10.98 4.70
C PRO A 109 -5.47 -9.75 4.92
N ALA A 110 -5.87 -8.57 4.41
CA ALA A 110 -5.11 -7.34 4.61
C ALA A 110 -5.15 -6.89 6.08
N GLN A 111 -6.31 -6.93 6.74
CA GLN A 111 -6.41 -6.63 8.18
C GLN A 111 -5.50 -7.54 9.02
N GLY A 112 -5.44 -8.84 8.70
CA GLY A 112 -4.54 -9.78 9.37
C GLY A 112 -3.06 -9.50 9.11
N LEU A 113 -2.70 -9.05 7.90
CA LEU A 113 -1.36 -8.57 7.58
C LEU A 113 -1.01 -7.32 8.41
N TYR A 114 -1.89 -6.32 8.43
CA TYR A 114 -1.64 -5.07 9.16
C TYR A 114 -1.47 -5.31 10.67
N LYS A 115 -2.29 -6.18 11.27
CA LYS A 115 -2.11 -6.59 12.68
C LYS A 115 -0.75 -7.23 12.96
N LYS A 116 -0.22 -8.04 12.02
CA LYS A 116 1.14 -8.61 12.13
C LYS A 116 2.24 -7.57 11.99
N MET A 117 1.93 -6.43 11.36
CA MET A 117 2.82 -5.28 11.22
C MET A 117 2.52 -4.20 12.26
N HIS A 118 1.95 -4.59 13.41
CA HIS A 118 1.67 -3.73 14.56
C HIS A 118 0.65 -2.60 14.32
N PHE A 119 -0.18 -2.71 13.29
CA PHE A 119 -1.34 -1.83 13.16
C PHE A 119 -2.49 -2.33 14.02
N GLU A 120 -3.14 -1.40 14.72
CA GLU A 120 -4.30 -1.63 15.56
C GLU A 120 -5.53 -0.93 14.94
N GLU A 121 -6.71 -1.53 15.09
CA GLU A 121 -7.95 -0.88 14.71
C GLU A 121 -8.28 0.24 15.71
N ILE A 122 -8.46 1.46 15.22
CA ILE A 122 -8.77 2.64 16.05
C ILE A 122 -10.18 3.19 15.84
N ALA A 123 -10.78 2.93 14.66
CA ALA A 123 -12.11 3.41 14.33
C ALA A 123 -12.73 2.63 13.17
N ARG A 124 -14.02 2.87 12.92
CA ARG A 124 -14.73 2.41 11.72
C ARG A 124 -15.49 3.57 11.09
N ARG A 125 -15.41 3.71 9.77
CA ARG A 125 -16.19 4.69 8.99
C ARG A 125 -17.28 3.96 8.22
N LYS A 126 -18.53 4.33 8.46
CA LYS A 126 -19.69 3.74 7.77
C LYS A 126 -19.75 4.19 6.31
N ASN A 127 -20.09 3.27 5.40
CA ASN A 127 -20.29 3.55 3.97
C ASN A 127 -19.14 4.37 3.34
N TYR A 128 -17.89 4.07 3.72
CA TYR A 128 -16.72 4.84 3.29
C TYR A 128 -16.36 4.53 1.83
N TYR A 129 -16.39 3.25 1.45
CA TYR A 129 -16.24 2.84 0.06
C TYR A 129 -17.60 2.83 -0.63
N HIS A 130 -17.64 3.12 -1.94
CA HIS A 130 -18.89 3.29 -2.69
C HIS A 130 -19.10 2.27 -3.81
N ASP A 131 -18.08 1.50 -4.18
CA ASP A 131 -18.13 0.49 -5.23
C ASP A 131 -17.49 -0.85 -4.79
N PRO A 132 -18.24 -1.78 -4.17
CA PRO A 132 -19.58 -1.60 -3.60
C PRO A 132 -19.55 -0.75 -2.31
N ILE A 133 -20.73 -0.30 -1.87
CA ILE A 133 -20.90 0.40 -0.58
C ILE A 133 -20.42 -0.50 0.54
N GLU A 134 -19.44 -0.02 1.30
CA GLU A 134 -18.83 -0.79 2.37
C GLU A 134 -18.17 0.10 3.43
N ASP A 135 -18.22 -0.35 4.68
CA ASP A 135 -17.50 0.27 5.79
C ASP A 135 -15.97 0.11 5.65
N ALA A 136 -15.24 1.09 6.20
CA ALA A 136 -13.80 1.01 6.36
C ALA A 136 -13.43 0.79 7.83
N VAL A 137 -12.45 -0.08 8.07
CA VAL A 137 -11.68 -0.14 9.31
C VAL A 137 -10.53 0.85 9.18
N ILE A 138 -10.40 1.76 10.14
CA ILE A 138 -9.26 2.67 10.25
C ILE A 138 -8.26 2.01 11.18
N MET A 139 -7.04 1.81 10.68
CA MET A 139 -5.97 1.22 11.48
C MET A 139 -4.81 2.19 11.64
N LYS A 140 -4.11 2.09 12.77
CA LYS A 140 -2.97 2.92 13.13
C LYS A 140 -1.82 2.08 13.66
N ARG A 141 -0.58 2.45 13.31
CA ARG A 141 0.65 1.96 13.94
C ARG A 141 1.37 3.11 14.62
N ASN A 142 1.82 2.94 15.87
CA ASN A 142 2.55 4.00 16.57
C ASN A 142 4.03 4.02 16.14
N PRO A 143 4.76 5.10 16.44
CA PRO A 143 6.19 5.17 16.20
C PRO A 143 6.97 4.06 16.92
N ASN A 144 7.98 3.51 16.25
CA ASN A 144 8.92 2.48 16.73
C ASN A 144 8.28 1.10 16.99
N GLU A 145 7.13 0.81 16.37
CA GLU A 145 6.48 -0.51 16.38
C GLU A 145 6.65 -1.17 15.00
N ARG A 146 7.50 -2.22 14.92
CA ARG A 146 7.88 -2.91 13.67
C ARG A 146 7.74 -4.41 13.75
#